data_AF-A0A3D4MEJ0-F1
#
_entry.id   AF-A0A3D4MEJ0-F1
#
_cell.length_a   1.000
_cell.length_b   1.000
_cell.length_c   1.000
_cell.angle_alpha   90.00
_cell.angle_beta   90.00
_cell.angle_gamma   90.00
#
_symmetry.space_group_name_H-M   'P 1'
#
loop_
_entity.id
_entity.type
_entity.pdbx_description
1 polymer ?
#
loop_
_entity_poly.entity_id
_entity_poly.type
_entity_poly.pdbx_seq_one_letter_code
_entity_poly.pdbx_strand_id
1 'polypeptide(L)'
;MAGRKDNSGGHHGDEHVIEFTPEGAFNIRAAAKNFARMMEESNQALIIHLPHVSVEFEPGCTPEEIIDGYHQGLRHKFVIHHSNSNSGKKPPAPK
;
A
#
# COMPACT_ATOMS: atom_id res chain seq x y z
N MET A 1 28.25 12.84 -28.16
CA MET A 1 28.66 12.64 -26.75
C MET A 1 27.42 12.26 -25.96
N ALA A 2 27.53 11.18 -25.19
CA ALA A 2 26.47 10.52 -24.46
C ALA A 2 26.18 11.15 -23.09
N GLY A 3 25.02 10.81 -22.50
CA GLY A 3 24.75 10.90 -21.05
C GLY A 3 23.51 11.75 -20.71
N ARG A 4 22.28 11.26 -20.92
CA ARG A 4 21.46 10.45 -19.99
C ARG A 4 21.24 11.10 -18.61
N LYS A 5 20.00 11.53 -18.36
CA LYS A 5 19.30 11.20 -17.11
C LYS A 5 17.85 10.88 -17.44
N ASP A 6 17.58 9.60 -17.40
CA ASP A 6 16.29 8.95 -17.50
C ASP A 6 15.48 9.11 -16.20
N ASN A 7 14.16 8.93 -16.38
CA ASN A 7 13.26 8.21 -15.48
C ASN A 7 12.65 8.94 -14.27
N SER A 8 11.36 9.28 -14.40
CA SER A 8 10.22 8.96 -13.49
C SER A 8 9.11 10.00 -13.70
N GLY A 9 7.87 9.73 -14.08
CA GLY A 9 7.17 8.48 -14.36
C GLY A 9 6.01 8.79 -15.33
N GLY A 10 5.72 7.83 -16.20
CA GLY A 10 4.75 7.99 -17.28
C GLY A 10 3.33 8.17 -16.76
N HIS A 11 2.70 9.27 -17.15
CA HIS A 11 1.25 9.34 -17.32
C HIS A 11 0.94 8.70 -18.69
N HIS A 12 0.87 7.37 -18.72
CA HIS A 12 0.46 6.60 -19.88
C HIS A 12 -0.75 5.78 -19.46
N GLY A 13 -1.92 6.08 -20.00
CA GLY A 13 -3.16 5.36 -19.75
C GLY A 13 -4.13 6.16 -18.91
N ASP A 14 -5.28 6.46 -19.50
CA ASP A 14 -6.47 7.02 -18.88
C ASP A 14 -7.13 5.97 -17.94
N GLU A 15 -6.32 5.36 -17.06
CA GLU A 15 -6.83 4.55 -15.96
C GLU A 15 -7.33 5.51 -14.90
N HIS A 16 -8.63 5.77 -14.93
CA HIS A 16 -9.24 6.59 -13.90
C HIS A 16 -9.09 5.87 -12.56
N VAL A 17 -8.19 6.36 -11.72
CA VAL A 17 -7.94 5.85 -10.37
C VAL A 17 -8.23 6.97 -9.37
N ILE A 18 -8.79 6.59 -8.23
CA ILE A 18 -9.06 7.50 -7.14
C ILE A 18 -7.78 7.59 -6.32
N GLU A 19 -7.06 8.71 -6.41
CA GLU A 19 -5.85 8.93 -5.63
C GLU A 19 -6.16 9.72 -4.36
N PHE A 20 -5.61 9.27 -3.22
CA PHE A 20 -5.83 9.91 -1.93
C PHE A 20 -4.57 9.97 -1.07
N THR A 21 -4.24 11.15 -0.56
CA THR A 21 -3.12 11.36 0.36
C THR A 21 -3.66 11.88 1.70
N PRO A 22 -3.62 11.11 2.79
CA PRO A 22 -4.08 11.57 4.10
C PRO A 22 -3.16 12.68 4.63
N GLU A 23 -3.73 13.79 5.05
CA GLU A 23 -3.03 14.87 5.74
C GLU A 23 -3.35 14.86 7.25
N GLY A 24 -2.32 14.96 8.10
CA GLY A 24 -2.46 15.11 9.55
C GLY A 24 -3.23 13.97 10.25
N ALA A 25 -4.14 14.33 11.15
CA ALA A 25 -4.98 13.39 11.90
C ALA A 25 -6.18 12.93 11.06
N PHE A 26 -5.91 12.14 10.03
CA PHE A 26 -6.95 11.59 9.15
C PHE A 26 -7.67 10.39 9.78
N ASN A 27 -9.00 10.38 9.73
CA ASN A 27 -9.82 9.28 10.25
C ASN A 27 -10.21 8.31 9.12
N ILE A 28 -9.39 7.28 8.90
CA ILE A 28 -9.61 6.28 7.85
C ILE A 28 -10.95 5.56 7.98
N ARG A 29 -11.49 5.37 9.19
CA ARG A 29 -12.77 4.66 9.38
C ARG A 29 -13.95 5.41 8.76
N ALA A 30 -13.94 6.73 8.86
CA ALA A 30 -14.98 7.56 8.24
C ALA A 30 -14.80 7.60 6.73
N ALA A 31 -13.55 7.70 6.27
CA ALA A 31 -13.24 7.83 4.86
C ALA A 31 -13.41 6.51 4.07
N ALA A 32 -13.13 5.36 4.68
CA ALA A 32 -13.24 4.06 4.04
C ALA A 32 -14.65 3.76 3.51
N LYS A 33 -15.70 4.20 4.22
CA LYS A 33 -17.08 4.08 3.70
C LYS A 33 -17.29 4.93 2.45
N ASN A 34 -16.73 6.13 2.42
CA ASN A 34 -16.83 7.00 1.26
C ASN A 34 -15.99 6.46 0.09
N PHE A 35 -14.79 5.94 0.36
CA PHE A 35 -13.95 5.31 -0.65
C PHE A 35 -14.59 4.08 -1.27
N ALA A 36 -15.11 3.15 -0.45
CA ALA A 36 -15.82 1.98 -0.94
C ALA A 36 -16.99 2.37 -1.87
N ARG A 37 -17.77 3.39 -1.47
CA ARG A 37 -18.85 3.92 -2.31
C ARG A 37 -18.34 4.54 -3.62
N MET A 38 -17.29 5.38 -3.57
CA MET A 38 -16.74 6.00 -4.79
C MET A 38 -16.14 4.96 -5.75
N MET A 39 -15.48 3.93 -5.21
CA MET A 39 -14.96 2.80 -5.99
C MET A 39 -16.10 2.00 -6.63
N GLU A 40 -17.20 1.77 -5.91
CA GLU A 40 -18.38 1.09 -6.45
C GLU A 40 -19.10 1.91 -7.53
N GLU A 41 -19.29 3.21 -7.30
CA GLU A 41 -19.99 4.11 -8.24
C GLU A 41 -19.18 4.37 -9.52
N SER A 42 -17.86 4.47 -9.38
CA SER A 42 -16.98 4.81 -10.51
C SER A 42 -16.37 3.57 -11.16
N ASN A 43 -16.42 2.41 -10.49
CA ASN A 43 -15.71 1.18 -10.87
C ASN A 43 -14.20 1.39 -11.09
N GLN A 44 -13.60 2.19 -10.20
CA GLN A 44 -12.20 2.63 -10.25
C GLN A 44 -11.42 2.08 -9.06
N ALA A 45 -10.13 1.83 -9.27
CA ALA A 45 -9.21 1.48 -8.19
C ALA A 45 -8.92 2.70 -7.30
N LEU A 46 -8.55 2.46 -6.05
CA LEU A 46 -8.16 3.49 -5.08
C LEU A 46 -6.69 3.33 -4.72
N ILE A 47 -5.92 4.40 -4.82
CA ILE A 47 -4.52 4.45 -4.38
C ILE A 47 -4.40 5.42 -3.22
N ILE A 48 -4.03 4.91 -2.05
CA ILE A 48 -3.72 5.73 -0.87
C ILE A 48 -2.22 5.94 -0.76
N HIS A 49 -1.77 7.17 -0.98
CA HIS A 49 -0.38 7.58 -0.87
C HIS A 49 -0.04 7.94 0.58
N LEU A 50 0.71 7.08 1.26
CA LEU A 50 1.28 7.36 2.57
C LEU A 50 2.72 7.92 2.38
N PRO A 51 3.27 8.65 3.35
CA PRO A 51 4.57 9.33 3.19
C PRO A 51 5.77 8.45 2.82
N HIS A 52 5.66 7.12 2.94
CA HIS A 52 6.74 6.19 2.58
C HIS A 52 6.27 4.95 1.80
N VAL A 53 4.96 4.77 1.61
CA VAL A 53 4.38 3.61 0.92
C VAL A 53 3.10 4.05 0.22
N SER A 54 2.74 3.41 -0.89
CA SER A 54 1.42 3.57 -1.51
C SER A 54 0.67 2.26 -1.35
N VAL A 55 -0.61 2.34 -1.00
CA VAL A 55 -1.50 1.18 -0.86
C VAL A 55 -2.55 1.27 -1.95
N GLU A 56 -2.58 0.29 -2.83
CA GLU A 56 -3.55 0.18 -3.92
C GLU A 56 -4.66 -0.79 -3.53
N PHE A 57 -5.90 -0.43 -3.84
CA PHE A 57 -7.11 -1.20 -3.60
C PHE A 57 -7.87 -1.37 -4.90
N GLU A 58 -8.35 -2.59 -5.15
CA GLU A 58 -9.15 -2.92 -6.31
C GLU A 58 -10.59 -2.41 -6.17
N PRO A 59 -11.28 -2.11 -7.30
CA PRO A 59 -12.70 -1.76 -7.26
C PRO A 59 -13.50 -2.91 -6.63
N GLY A 60 -14.38 -2.57 -5.69
CA GLY A 60 -15.18 -3.54 -4.93
C GLY A 60 -14.62 -3.94 -3.57
N CYS A 61 -13.45 -3.41 -3.16
CA CYS A 61 -12.96 -3.57 -1.79
C CYS A 61 -13.96 -3.02 -0.75
N THR A 62 -14.18 -3.78 0.32
CA THR A 62 -15.03 -3.37 1.43
C THR A 62 -14.36 -2.28 2.27
N PRO A 63 -15.14 -1.45 3.00
CA PRO A 63 -14.58 -0.47 3.93
C PRO A 63 -13.61 -1.08 4.95
N GLU A 64 -13.85 -2.32 5.37
CA GLU A 64 -12.99 -3.01 6.34
C GLU A 64 -11.63 -3.36 5.74
N GLU A 65 -11.58 -3.82 4.49
CA GLU A 65 -10.34 -4.10 3.76
C GLU A 65 -9.53 -2.83 3.52
N ILE A 66 -10.20 -1.71 3.22
CA ILE A 66 -9.54 -0.40 3.05
C ILE A 66 -8.88 0.05 4.36
N ILE A 67 -9.58 -0.09 5.48
CA ILE A 67 -9.05 0.26 6.82
C ILE A 67 -7.87 -0.65 7.17
N ASP A 68 -8.00 -1.94 6.91
CA ASP A 68 -6.96 -2.91 7.21
C ASP A 68 -5.70 -2.66 6.37
N GLY A 69 -5.84 -2.50 5.04
CA GLY A 69 -4.73 -2.16 4.14
C GLY A 69 -4.07 -0.83 4.49
N TYR A 70 -4.83 0.18 4.88
CA TYR A 70 -4.30 1.46 5.37
C TYR A 70 -3.47 1.28 6.65
N HIS A 71 -3.98 0.54 7.64
CA HIS A 71 -3.23 0.24 8.86
C HIS A 71 -2.02 -0.63 8.57
N GLN A 72 -2.09 -1.59 7.64
CA GLN A 72 -0.95 -2.38 7.20
C GLN A 72 0.13 -1.49 6.56
N GLY A 73 -0.27 -0.53 5.71
CA GLY A 73 0.65 0.46 5.12
C GLY A 73 1.33 1.34 6.17
N LEU A 74 0.58 1.81 7.17
CA LEU A 74 1.16 2.53 8.32
C LEU A 74 2.08 1.63 9.17
N ARG A 75 1.72 0.36 9.35
CA ARG A 75 2.50 -0.64 10.10
C ARG A 75 3.70 -1.16 9.34
N HIS A 76 3.78 -1.03 8.02
CA HIS A 76 4.99 -1.29 7.25
C HIS A 76 6.14 -0.32 7.64
N LYS A 77 5.81 0.82 8.26
CA LYS A 77 6.76 1.71 8.95
C LYS A 77 7.18 1.20 10.35
N PHE A 78 6.40 0.28 10.92
CA PHE A 78 6.65 -0.44 12.18
C PHE A 78 6.98 -1.92 11.96
N VAL A 79 7.55 -2.28 10.81
CA VAL A 79 8.36 -3.50 10.78
C VAL A 79 9.60 -3.18 11.63
N ILE A 80 9.46 -3.27 12.95
CA ILE A 80 10.56 -3.79 13.74
C ILE A 80 10.76 -5.17 13.13
N HIS A 81 11.77 -5.31 12.26
CA HIS A 81 12.39 -6.60 12.07
C HIS A 81 12.82 -7.00 13.49
N HIS A 82 11.95 -7.74 14.20
CA HIS A 82 12.48 -8.80 15.03
C HIS A 82 13.15 -9.70 14.01
N SER A 83 14.43 -9.41 13.75
CA SER A 83 15.37 -10.41 13.30
C SER A 83 15.19 -11.53 14.32
N ASN A 84 14.32 -12.48 14.01
CA ASN A 84 14.38 -13.78 14.63
C ASN A 84 15.71 -14.32 14.14
N SER A 85 16.76 -14.00 14.89
CA SER A 85 18.11 -14.50 14.68
C SER A 85 17.99 -16.00 14.63
N ASN A 86 18.01 -16.48 13.40
CA ASN A 86 18.12 -17.83 12.93
C ASN A 86 18.54 -18.80 14.05
N SER A 87 17.64 -19.73 14.34
CA SER A 87 17.83 -20.94 15.13
C SER A 87 19.16 -21.62 14.80
N GLY A 88 20.21 -21.26 15.55
CA GLY A 88 21.46 -21.98 15.57
C GLY A 88 21.31 -23.26 16.38
N LYS A 89 21.14 -24.41 15.70
CA LYS A 89 21.86 -25.68 15.97
C LYS A 89 21.41 -26.79 15.01
N LYS A 90 22.13 -26.85 13.89
CA LYS A 90 22.57 -28.01 13.07
C LYS A 90 21.92 -29.39 13.40
N PRO A 91 21.24 -30.06 12.45
CA PRO A 91 20.92 -31.49 12.59
C PRO A 91 22.16 -32.37 12.37
N PRO A 92 22.23 -33.57 12.98
CA PRO A 92 23.41 -34.43 12.99
C PRO A 92 23.67 -35.09 11.62
N ALA A 93 24.94 -35.31 11.33
CA ALA A 93 25.42 -35.94 10.09
C ALA A 93 24.97 -37.40 9.95
N PRO A 94 24.62 -37.88 8.74
CA PRO A 94 24.48 -39.29 8.48
C PRO A 94 25.75 -39.90 7.83
N LYS A 95 26.26 -40.93 8.50
CA LYS A 95 27.13 -42.07 8.13
C LYS A 95 28.32 -41.87 7.18
#